data_AF-A0A6G3MGU3-F1
#
_entry.id   AF-A0A6G3MGU3-F1
#
_cell.length_a   1.000
_cell.length_b   1.000
_cell.length_c   1.000
_cell.angle_alpha   90.00
_cell.angle_beta   90.00
_cell.angle_gamma   90.00
#
_symmetry.space_group_name_H-M   'P 1'
#
loop_
_entity.id
_entity.type
_entity.pdbx_description
1 polymer ?
#
loop_
_entity_poly.entity_id
_entity_poly.type
_entity_poly.pdbx_seq_one_letter_code
_entity_poly.pdbx_strand_id
1 'polypeptide(L)'
;MADIGIAHTDNSSNNIQAYMKNIAEVLDKLEDIQNKIGPLEFTNVEPGLRGSLLKLFQACCPLARNKTDDQLWEEHKRIRSLLLDEHIPKSSHIKNILSQRDRQESMEALFEWAAKKGAEISKVKFDLLDSNYFLVAKENIEPNSPFTTIPKKLMILADDFLKHETFNKLISKDPVLAAMPTVLLSYGLLMEFYSGHESEYWPYLESLPETYQNSCYYDIDEMLLLKGTSSFRDALYKWKGVVRQYAYFHLKIIEHSNSDQTELRELISHLNLHDRFSYEDYRWAAATVMSRSLSLQTTAGYSYSLSLIPILDLCNHSET
;
A
#
# COMPACT_ATOMS: atom_id res chain seq x y z
N MET A 1 -45.03 8.16 33.52
CA MET A 1 -43.90 7.31 33.95
C MET A 1 -43.90 6.07 33.10
N ALA A 2 -43.06 6.04 32.08
CA ALA A 2 -42.63 4.85 31.36
C ALA A 2 -41.33 5.21 30.63
N ASP A 3 -40.25 4.54 31.02
CA ASP A 3 -38.90 4.62 30.47
C ASP A 3 -38.87 4.17 29.00
N ILE A 4 -38.08 4.87 28.18
CA ILE A 4 -37.52 4.33 26.94
C ILE A 4 -36.02 4.59 27.00
N GLY A 5 -35.28 3.56 27.42
CA GLY A 5 -33.82 3.54 27.41
C GLY A 5 -33.29 3.46 25.98
N ILE A 6 -32.37 4.37 25.65
CA ILE A 6 -31.65 4.41 24.38
C ILE A 6 -30.48 3.42 24.46
N ALA A 7 -30.56 2.34 23.70
CA ALA A 7 -29.45 1.40 23.52
C ALA A 7 -28.49 1.93 22.44
N HIS A 8 -27.51 2.73 22.85
CA HIS A 8 -26.36 3.09 22.02
C HIS A 8 -25.09 2.62 22.73
N THR A 9 -24.65 1.40 22.43
CA THR A 9 -23.26 0.91 22.57
C THR A 9 -23.26 -0.59 22.26
N ASP A 10 -22.82 -1.01 21.07
CA ASP A 10 -22.36 -2.40 20.86
C ASP A 10 -21.69 -2.60 19.48
N ASN A 11 -21.99 -1.76 18.48
CA ASN A 11 -21.48 -1.99 17.12
C ASN A 11 -20.01 -1.57 16.90
N SER A 12 -19.50 -0.55 17.60
CA SER A 12 -18.11 -0.10 17.44
C SER A 12 -17.10 -1.08 18.07
N SER A 13 -17.41 -1.61 19.25
CA SER A 13 -16.61 -2.63 19.94
C SER A 13 -16.54 -3.93 19.14
N ASN A 14 -17.66 -4.35 18.53
CA ASN A 14 -17.71 -5.53 17.67
C ASN A 14 -16.91 -5.34 16.37
N ASN A 15 -16.92 -4.14 15.79
CA ASN A 15 -16.12 -3.84 14.60
C ASN A 15 -14.62 -3.77 14.91
N ILE A 16 -14.23 -3.24 16.08
CA ILE A 16 -12.83 -3.24 16.53
C ILE A 16 -12.38 -4.67 16.87
N GLN A 17 -13.22 -5.49 17.51
CA GLN A 17 -12.92 -6.90 17.75
C GLN A 17 -12.81 -7.69 16.44
N ALA A 18 -13.67 -7.44 15.46
CA ALA A 18 -13.59 -8.05 14.14
C ALA A 18 -12.32 -7.61 13.38
N TYR A 19 -11.93 -6.34 13.47
CA TYR A 19 -10.69 -5.82 12.90
C TYR A 19 -9.45 -6.43 13.57
N MET A 20 -9.43 -6.49 14.90
CA MET A 20 -8.34 -7.11 15.67
C MET A 20 -8.25 -8.62 15.43
N LYS A 21 -9.39 -9.30 15.28
CA LYS A 21 -9.46 -10.71 14.91
C LYS A 21 -8.94 -10.93 13.48
N ASN A 22 -9.30 -10.08 12.52
CA ASN A 22 -8.77 -10.13 11.16
C ASN A 22 -7.26 -9.84 11.12
N ILE A 23 -6.75 -8.90 11.93
CA ILE A 23 -5.31 -8.66 12.08
C ILE A 23 -4.62 -9.89 12.67
N ALA A 24 -5.17 -10.48 13.73
CA ALA A 24 -4.62 -11.68 14.34
C ALA A 24 -4.60 -12.85 13.35
N GLU A 25 -5.68 -13.07 12.59
CA GLU A 25 -5.76 -14.10 11.55
C GLU A 25 -4.80 -13.84 10.37
N VAL A 26 -4.60 -12.58 9.97
CA VAL A 26 -3.60 -12.21 8.96
C VAL A 26 -2.18 -12.41 9.48
N LEU A 27 -1.92 -12.13 10.76
CA LEU A 27 -0.63 -12.35 11.40
C LEU A 27 -0.34 -13.84 11.65
N ASP A 28 -1.35 -14.63 12.00
CA ASP A 28 -1.27 -16.09 12.13
C ASP A 28 -1.04 -16.72 10.74
N LYS A 29 -1.70 -16.21 9.69
CA LYS A 29 -1.39 -16.58 8.30
C LYS A 29 0.02 -16.17 7.90
N LEU A 30 0.53 -15.03 8.38
CA LEU A 30 1.92 -14.60 8.14
C LEU A 30 2.92 -15.50 8.86
N GLU A 31 2.60 -15.96 10.07
CA GLU A 31 3.40 -16.91 10.84
C GLU A 31 3.37 -18.30 10.18
N ASP A 32 2.21 -18.75 9.68
CA ASP A 32 2.05 -19.97 8.86
C ASP A 32 2.76 -19.87 7.51
N ILE A 33 2.73 -18.70 6.86
CA ILE A 33 3.49 -18.44 5.62
C ILE A 33 4.99 -18.47 5.95
N GLN A 34 5.41 -17.88 7.06
CA GLN A 34 6.80 -17.92 7.52
C GLN A 34 7.24 -19.36 7.85
N ASN A 35 6.35 -20.19 8.39
CA ASN A 35 6.58 -21.62 8.62
C ASN A 35 6.61 -22.43 7.31
N LYS A 36 5.79 -22.07 6.31
CA LYS A 36 5.75 -22.71 4.97
C LYS A 36 6.91 -22.33 4.07
N ILE A 37 7.42 -21.10 4.19
CA ILE A 37 8.63 -20.63 3.50
C ILE A 37 9.87 -21.40 4.04
N GLY A 38 9.75 -22.04 5.20
CA GLY A 38 10.86 -22.67 5.92
C GLY A 38 11.83 -21.62 6.47
N PRO A 39 12.79 -22.00 7.33
CA PRO A 39 13.96 -21.17 7.53
C PRO A 39 14.68 -21.12 6.19
N LEU A 40 14.53 -20.02 5.45
CA LEU A 40 15.44 -19.73 4.34
C LEU A 40 16.86 -19.89 4.90
N GLU A 41 17.62 -20.86 4.39
CA GLU A 41 18.98 -21.16 4.85
C GLU A 41 19.89 -19.97 4.51
N PHE A 42 19.88 -18.96 5.38
CA PHE A 42 20.64 -17.72 5.23
C PHE A 42 21.96 -17.79 6.00
N THR A 43 22.70 -18.88 5.80
CA THR A 43 24.06 -19.00 6.31
C THR A 43 25.01 -18.24 5.38
N ASN A 44 25.19 -16.94 5.65
CA ASN A 44 26.42 -16.15 5.50
C ASN A 44 26.12 -14.71 5.13
N VAL A 45 26.85 -13.80 5.79
CA VAL A 45 26.88 -12.36 5.52
C VAL A 45 27.61 -12.15 4.19
N GLU A 46 26.91 -12.33 3.08
CA GLU A 46 27.41 -11.88 1.78
C GLU A 46 27.60 -10.35 1.82
N PRO A 47 28.71 -9.79 1.32
CA PRO A 47 28.85 -8.34 1.20
C PRO A 47 27.91 -7.81 0.11
N GLY A 48 27.58 -6.51 0.16
CA GLY A 48 26.74 -5.86 -0.84
C GLY A 48 25.24 -5.83 -0.51
N LEU A 49 24.45 -5.41 -1.50
CA LEU A 49 23.01 -5.17 -1.39
C LEU A 49 22.25 -6.38 -0.81
N ARG A 50 22.48 -7.58 -1.35
CA ARG A 50 21.81 -8.81 -0.92
C ARG A 50 22.03 -9.07 0.57
N GLY A 51 23.25 -8.94 1.08
CA GLY A 51 23.56 -9.11 2.49
C GLY A 51 22.90 -8.08 3.40
N SER A 52 22.89 -6.81 2.99
CA SER A 52 22.22 -5.73 3.73
C SER A 52 20.70 -5.96 3.79
N LEU A 53 20.09 -6.39 2.70
CA LEU A 53 18.66 -6.77 2.66
C LEU A 53 18.35 -7.98 3.53
N LEU A 54 19.21 -8.99 3.55
CA LEU A 54 19.05 -10.17 4.43
C LEU A 54 19.07 -9.78 5.91
N LYS A 55 20.04 -8.96 6.32
CA LYS A 55 20.12 -8.43 7.68
C LYS A 55 18.87 -7.63 8.04
N LEU A 56 18.40 -6.78 7.13
CA LEU A 56 17.19 -5.98 7.31
C LEU A 56 15.94 -6.86 7.43
N PHE A 57 15.80 -7.87 6.56
CA PHE A 57 14.68 -8.80 6.60
C PHE A 57 14.66 -9.61 7.90
N GLN A 58 15.80 -10.21 8.26
CA GLN A 58 15.97 -10.95 9.52
C GLN A 58 15.68 -10.06 10.74
N ALA A 59 16.07 -8.79 10.70
CA ALA A 59 15.76 -7.84 11.76
C ALA A 59 14.26 -7.62 11.93
N CYS A 60 13.48 -7.75 10.85
CA CYS A 60 12.04 -7.59 10.85
C CYS A 60 11.24 -8.89 11.11
N CYS A 61 11.86 -10.06 10.99
CA CYS A 61 11.21 -11.36 11.16
C CYS A 61 10.66 -11.68 12.56
N PRO A 62 11.26 -11.24 13.69
CA PRO A 62 10.73 -11.54 15.01
C PRO A 62 9.32 -10.95 15.21
N LEU A 63 8.30 -11.79 15.12
CA LEU A 63 6.88 -11.41 15.27
C LEU A 63 6.35 -11.50 16.71
N ALA A 64 7.22 -11.80 17.67
CA ALA A 64 6.83 -12.05 19.06
C ALA A 64 5.92 -10.93 19.63
N ARG A 65 4.70 -11.34 20.03
CA ARG A 65 3.67 -10.46 20.61
C ARG A 65 3.99 -10.01 22.03
N ASN A 66 4.91 -10.70 22.71
CA ASN A 66 5.18 -10.54 24.14
C ASN A 66 6.25 -9.46 24.43
N LYS A 67 6.55 -8.60 23.45
CA LYS A 67 7.55 -7.53 23.63
C LYS A 67 6.96 -6.37 24.42
N THR A 68 7.78 -5.78 25.29
CA THR A 68 7.50 -4.50 25.94
C THR A 68 7.63 -3.35 24.94
N ASP A 69 7.03 -2.20 25.25
CA ASP A 69 7.12 -1.01 24.39
C ASP A 69 8.57 -0.54 24.21
N ASP A 70 9.39 -0.63 25.24
CA ASP A 70 10.81 -0.29 25.17
C ASP A 70 11.58 -1.26 24.25
N GLN A 71 11.29 -2.56 24.29
CA GLN A 71 11.88 -3.53 23.38
C GLN A 71 11.47 -3.28 21.92
N LEU A 72 10.20 -2.93 21.68
CA LEU A 72 9.72 -2.58 20.35
C LEU A 72 10.38 -1.28 19.84
N TRP A 73 10.61 -0.32 20.74
CA TRP A 73 11.29 0.93 20.42
C TRP A 73 12.77 0.73 20.06
N GLU A 74 13.51 -0.06 20.84
CA GLU A 74 14.90 -0.40 20.50
C GLU A 74 15.00 -1.19 19.20
N GLU A 75 14.06 -2.11 18.95
CA GLU A 75 13.95 -2.81 17.68
C GLU A 75 13.70 -1.84 16.51
N HIS A 76 12.78 -0.87 16.68
CA HIS A 76 12.48 0.13 15.68
C HIS A 76 13.71 0.97 15.31
N LYS A 77 14.44 1.48 16.31
CA LYS A 77 15.70 2.22 16.08
C LYS A 77 16.74 1.37 15.35
N ARG A 78 16.88 0.10 15.74
CA ARG A 78 17.80 -0.83 15.08
C ARG A 78 17.44 -1.05 13.61
N ILE A 79 16.16 -1.28 13.30
CA ILE A 79 15.71 -1.48 11.91
C ILE A 79 15.93 -0.20 11.08
N ARG A 80 15.64 0.98 11.64
CA ARG A 80 15.95 2.27 10.96
C ARG A 80 17.43 2.40 10.65
N SER A 81 18.31 2.06 11.60
CA SER A 81 19.76 2.09 11.37
C SER A 81 20.19 1.14 10.25
N LEU A 82 19.61 -0.07 10.17
CA LEU A 82 19.91 -1.02 9.08
C LEU A 82 19.40 -0.51 7.72
N LEU A 83 18.27 0.20 7.70
CA LEU A 83 17.72 0.77 6.47
C LEU A 83 18.60 1.88 5.89
N LEU A 84 19.46 2.50 6.70
CA LEU A 84 20.43 3.52 6.29
C LEU A 84 21.73 2.95 5.71
N ASP A 85 21.90 1.62 5.68
CA ASP A 85 23.06 0.96 5.10
C ASP A 85 23.36 1.48 3.68
N GLU A 86 24.64 1.66 3.36
CA GLU A 86 25.06 2.28 2.11
C GLU A 86 24.67 1.48 0.86
N HIS A 87 24.51 0.16 0.99
CA HIS A 87 24.16 -0.70 -0.12
C HIS A 87 22.67 -0.66 -0.45
N ILE A 88 21.81 -0.18 0.47
CA ILE A 88 20.35 -0.13 0.27
C ILE A 88 20.00 1.11 -0.56
N PRO A 89 19.24 0.99 -1.67
CA PRO A 89 18.86 2.13 -2.49
C PRO A 89 18.02 3.15 -1.74
N LYS A 90 18.48 4.41 -1.78
CA LYS A 90 17.86 5.55 -1.09
C LYS A 90 17.08 6.47 -2.03
N SER A 91 17.33 6.40 -3.33
CA SER A 91 16.66 7.23 -4.33
C SER A 91 15.24 6.75 -4.57
N SER A 92 14.27 7.65 -4.43
CA SER A 92 12.90 7.40 -4.84
C SER A 92 12.67 7.89 -6.26
N HIS A 93 12.37 6.97 -7.18
CA HIS A 93 12.01 7.36 -8.54
C HIS A 93 10.63 7.99 -8.59
N ILE A 94 9.71 7.49 -7.76
CA ILE A 94 8.36 8.04 -7.66
C ILE A 94 8.42 9.48 -7.19
N LYS A 95 9.14 9.76 -6.10
CA LYS A 95 9.30 11.13 -5.60
C LYS A 95 9.93 12.05 -6.64
N ASN A 96 10.94 11.58 -7.38
CA ASN A 96 11.57 12.39 -8.42
C ASN A 96 10.60 12.77 -9.55
N ILE A 97 9.76 11.84 -10.00
CA ILE A 97 8.74 12.12 -11.02
C ILE A 97 7.65 13.04 -10.45
N LEU A 98 7.12 12.67 -9.28
CA LEU A 98 6.02 13.36 -8.65
C LEU A 98 6.38 14.79 -8.21
N SER A 99 7.60 15.06 -7.76
CA SER A 99 8.01 16.41 -7.33
C SER A 99 8.24 17.40 -8.49
N GLN A 100 8.45 16.90 -9.71
CA GLN A 100 8.75 17.74 -10.88
C GLN A 100 7.51 18.12 -11.70
N ARG A 101 6.38 17.45 -11.46
CA ARG A 101 5.16 17.65 -12.24
C ARG A 101 4.37 18.86 -11.75
N ASP A 102 3.56 19.42 -12.64
CA ASP A 102 2.45 20.26 -12.23
C ASP A 102 1.27 19.37 -11.82
N ARG A 103 1.00 19.33 -10.51
CA ARG A 103 -0.08 18.51 -9.98
C ARG A 103 -1.46 18.99 -10.45
N GLN A 104 -1.63 20.27 -10.77
CA GLN A 104 -2.88 20.76 -11.36
C GLN A 104 -3.11 20.13 -12.73
N GLU A 105 -2.11 20.16 -13.61
CA GLU A 105 -2.19 19.54 -14.94
C GLU A 105 -2.45 18.03 -14.82
N SER A 106 -1.82 17.34 -13.85
CA SER A 106 -2.10 15.92 -13.59
C SER A 106 -3.54 15.66 -13.17
N MET A 107 -4.14 16.56 -12.38
CA MET A 107 -5.55 16.46 -11.97
C MET A 107 -6.51 16.70 -13.13
N GLU A 108 -6.20 17.67 -14.00
CA GLU A 108 -6.95 17.93 -15.23
C GLU A 108 -6.94 16.69 -16.14
N ALA A 109 -5.75 16.13 -16.38
CA ALA A 109 -5.56 14.90 -17.15
C ALA A 109 -6.33 13.70 -16.56
N LEU A 110 -6.36 13.55 -15.23
CA LEU A 110 -7.17 12.52 -14.56
C LEU A 110 -8.66 12.66 -14.89
N PHE A 111 -9.21 13.87 -14.76
CA PHE A 111 -10.65 14.11 -15.01
C PHE A 111 -11.00 13.90 -16.48
N GLU A 112 -10.17 14.36 -17.41
CA GLU A 112 -10.35 14.13 -18.83
C GLU A 112 -10.30 12.63 -19.19
N TRP A 113 -9.31 11.91 -18.66
CA TRP A 113 -9.17 10.47 -18.87
C TRP A 113 -10.37 9.69 -18.31
N ALA A 114 -10.82 10.02 -17.09
CA ALA A 114 -11.96 9.39 -16.46
C ALA A 114 -13.25 9.62 -17.29
N ALA A 115 -13.50 10.87 -17.71
CA ALA A 115 -14.65 11.20 -18.55
C ALA A 115 -14.61 10.47 -19.90
N LYS A 116 -13.44 10.44 -20.58
CA LYS A 116 -13.25 9.72 -21.84
C LYS A 116 -13.50 8.21 -21.72
N LYS A 117 -13.15 7.63 -20.57
CA LYS A 117 -13.40 6.21 -20.26
C LYS A 117 -14.82 5.97 -19.72
N GLY A 118 -15.68 6.99 -19.66
CA GLY A 118 -17.12 6.85 -19.36
C GLY A 118 -17.51 7.04 -17.90
N ALA A 119 -16.68 7.72 -17.11
CA ALA A 119 -17.07 8.16 -15.78
C ALA A 119 -18.09 9.31 -15.85
N GLU A 120 -19.14 9.23 -15.04
CA GLU A 120 -20.12 10.30 -14.88
C GLU A 120 -19.62 11.25 -13.79
N ILE A 121 -18.94 12.34 -14.19
CA ILE A 121 -18.33 13.32 -13.26
C ILE A 121 -18.81 14.75 -13.55
N SER A 122 -19.93 14.91 -14.26
CA SER A 122 -20.45 16.22 -14.66
C SER A 122 -20.84 17.10 -13.48
N LYS A 123 -21.27 16.51 -12.36
CA LYS A 123 -21.72 17.21 -11.15
C LYS A 123 -20.60 17.63 -10.20
N VAL A 124 -19.37 17.20 -10.46
CA VAL A 124 -18.22 17.40 -9.56
C VAL A 124 -17.01 17.97 -10.30
N LYS A 125 -16.17 18.71 -9.60
CA LYS A 125 -14.81 19.13 -10.02
C LYS A 125 -13.84 18.83 -8.88
N PHE A 126 -12.55 18.88 -9.19
CA PHE A 126 -11.56 19.01 -8.14
C PHE A 126 -11.37 20.48 -7.77
N ASP A 127 -10.94 20.73 -6.54
CA ASP A 127 -10.52 22.04 -6.04
C ASP A 127 -9.33 21.88 -5.09
N LEU A 128 -8.57 22.95 -4.88
CA LEU A 128 -7.37 22.96 -4.03
C LEU A 128 -7.69 23.62 -2.68
N LEU A 129 -7.46 22.90 -1.58
CA LEU A 129 -7.54 23.44 -0.22
C LEU A 129 -6.34 22.91 0.58
N ASP A 130 -5.70 23.76 1.39
CA ASP A 130 -4.56 23.38 2.25
C ASP A 130 -3.50 22.51 1.54
N SER A 131 -3.14 22.89 0.31
CA SER A 131 -2.18 22.20 -0.56
C SER A 131 -2.56 20.79 -1.03
N ASN A 132 -3.84 20.40 -0.90
CA ASN A 132 -4.37 19.13 -1.37
C ASN A 132 -5.62 19.29 -2.24
N TYR A 133 -5.77 18.37 -3.19
CA TYR A 133 -6.91 18.35 -4.10
C TYR A 133 -8.06 17.52 -3.53
N PHE A 134 -9.27 18.06 -3.68
CA PHE A 134 -10.49 17.47 -3.15
C PHE A 134 -11.62 17.53 -4.15
N LEU A 135 -12.58 16.63 -4.01
CA LEU A 135 -13.79 16.64 -4.81
C LEU A 135 -14.80 17.65 -4.26
N VAL A 136 -15.29 18.56 -5.11
CA VAL A 136 -16.33 19.54 -4.76
C VAL A 136 -17.48 19.50 -5.77
N ALA A 137 -18.68 19.80 -5.29
CA ALA A 137 -19.87 19.86 -6.13
C ALA A 137 -19.85 21.11 -7.03
N LYS A 138 -20.30 20.96 -8.28
CA LYS A 138 -20.54 22.07 -9.22
C LYS A 138 -21.94 22.65 -9.11
N GLU A 139 -22.85 21.89 -8.51
CA GLU A 139 -24.27 22.20 -8.36
C GLU A 139 -24.78 21.65 -7.03
N ASN A 140 -26.01 22.01 -6.66
CA ASN A 140 -26.65 21.40 -5.50
C ASN A 140 -26.97 19.93 -5.77
N ILE A 141 -26.59 19.04 -4.85
CA ILE A 141 -26.81 17.60 -4.96
C ILE A 141 -27.71 17.18 -3.81
N GLU A 142 -28.90 16.67 -4.14
CA GLU A 142 -29.85 16.22 -3.12
C GLU A 142 -29.32 15.00 -2.36
N PRO A 143 -29.60 14.89 -1.05
CA PRO A 143 -29.25 13.71 -0.27
C PRO A 143 -29.73 12.41 -0.92
N ASN A 144 -28.91 11.36 -0.89
CA ASN A 144 -29.17 10.06 -1.51
C ASN A 144 -29.29 10.06 -3.05
N SER A 145 -29.02 11.17 -3.73
CA SER A 145 -28.93 11.19 -5.18
C SER A 145 -27.51 10.79 -5.65
N PRO A 146 -27.38 10.04 -6.76
CA PRO A 146 -26.07 9.73 -7.31
C PRO A 146 -25.39 11.01 -7.82
N PHE A 147 -24.17 11.26 -7.33
CA PHE A 147 -23.33 12.38 -7.75
C PHE A 147 -22.27 11.99 -8.78
N THR A 148 -21.86 10.72 -8.80
CA THR A 148 -20.89 10.19 -9.75
C THR A 148 -21.08 8.69 -9.98
N THR A 149 -20.63 8.22 -11.15
CA THR A 149 -20.56 6.79 -11.51
C THR A 149 -19.18 6.50 -12.09
N ILE A 150 -18.45 5.55 -11.51
CA ILE A 150 -17.11 5.15 -11.97
C ILE A 150 -17.17 3.75 -12.59
N PRO A 151 -16.92 3.59 -13.90
CA PRO A 151 -16.81 2.28 -14.53
C PRO A 151 -15.70 1.41 -13.93
N LYS A 152 -15.95 0.10 -13.81
CA LYS A 152 -14.98 -0.87 -13.26
C LYS A 152 -13.60 -0.81 -13.95
N LYS A 153 -13.55 -0.58 -15.26
CA LYS A 153 -12.29 -0.49 -16.04
C LYS A 153 -11.38 0.69 -15.67
N LEU A 154 -11.88 1.64 -14.87
CA LEU A 154 -11.08 2.72 -14.31
C LEU A 154 -10.45 2.35 -12.97
N MET A 155 -10.93 1.29 -12.32
CA MET A 155 -10.50 0.89 -10.98
C MET A 155 -9.27 -0.01 -11.09
N ILE A 156 -8.32 0.16 -10.17
CA ILE A 156 -7.21 -0.77 -9.99
C ILE A 156 -7.62 -1.77 -8.92
N LEU A 157 -7.85 -3.03 -9.32
CA LEU A 157 -8.31 -4.09 -8.44
C LEU A 157 -7.17 -5.07 -8.14
N ALA A 158 -7.01 -5.45 -6.87
CA ALA A 158 -5.98 -6.42 -6.47
C ALA A 158 -6.10 -7.72 -7.27
N ASP A 159 -7.32 -8.22 -7.47
CA ASP A 159 -7.57 -9.50 -8.16
C ASP A 159 -7.28 -9.46 -9.66
N ASP A 160 -7.21 -8.27 -10.27
CA ASP A 160 -6.91 -8.18 -11.70
C ASP A 160 -5.41 -8.46 -11.95
N PHE A 161 -4.53 -8.18 -10.98
CA PHE A 161 -3.13 -8.59 -11.03
C PHE A 161 -2.94 -10.11 -10.97
N LEU A 162 -3.85 -10.84 -10.31
CA LEU A 162 -3.85 -12.32 -10.31
C LEU A 162 -4.21 -12.91 -11.67
N LYS A 163 -4.85 -12.14 -12.55
CA LYS A 163 -5.26 -12.59 -13.89
C LYS A 163 -4.31 -12.11 -14.97
N HIS A 164 -3.49 -11.11 -14.68
CA HIS A 164 -2.55 -10.55 -15.62
C HIS A 164 -1.48 -11.58 -16.01
N GLU A 165 -1.34 -11.92 -17.28
CA GLU A 165 -0.49 -13.04 -17.74
C GLU A 165 0.97 -12.92 -17.25
N THR A 166 1.54 -11.72 -17.36
CA THR A 166 2.93 -11.44 -16.94
C THR A 166 3.09 -11.41 -15.42
N PHE A 167 2.27 -10.62 -14.70
CA PHE A 167 2.41 -10.48 -13.25
C PHE A 167 1.95 -11.73 -12.47
N ASN A 168 0.95 -12.47 -12.96
CA ASN A 168 0.44 -13.66 -12.29
C ASN A 168 1.52 -14.73 -12.09
N LYS A 169 2.48 -14.86 -13.02
CA LYS A 169 3.59 -15.81 -12.87
C LYS A 169 4.48 -15.49 -11.66
N LEU A 170 4.64 -14.20 -11.34
CA LEU A 170 5.33 -13.73 -10.14
C LEU A 170 4.44 -13.89 -8.89
N ILE A 171 3.17 -13.51 -9.00
CA ILE A 171 2.23 -13.44 -7.87
C ILE A 171 1.77 -14.82 -7.39
N SER A 172 1.35 -15.71 -8.31
CA SER A 172 0.81 -17.04 -7.96
C SER A 172 1.84 -17.95 -7.28
N LYS A 173 3.13 -17.73 -7.55
CA LYS A 173 4.23 -18.45 -6.91
C LYS A 173 4.62 -17.83 -5.56
N ASP A 174 4.23 -16.59 -5.29
CA ASP A 174 4.58 -15.88 -4.07
C ASP A 174 3.46 -15.99 -3.03
N PRO A 175 3.70 -16.66 -1.88
CA PRO A 175 2.65 -16.90 -0.90
C PRO A 175 2.19 -15.61 -0.20
N VAL A 176 3.01 -14.56 -0.15
CA VAL A 176 2.65 -13.28 0.48
C VAL A 176 1.69 -12.52 -0.43
N LEU A 177 2.02 -12.40 -1.72
CA LEU A 177 1.17 -11.72 -2.70
C LEU A 177 -0.16 -12.46 -2.91
N ALA A 178 -0.14 -13.79 -2.91
CA ALA A 178 -1.36 -14.59 -3.05
C ALA A 178 -2.31 -14.47 -1.83
N ALA A 179 -1.77 -14.27 -0.63
CA ALA A 179 -2.56 -14.29 0.61
C ALA A 179 -2.97 -12.90 1.14
N MET A 180 -2.30 -11.82 0.70
CA MET A 180 -2.48 -10.48 1.28
C MET A 180 -2.90 -9.45 0.22
N PRO A 181 -4.21 -9.16 0.09
CA PRO A 181 -4.73 -8.22 -0.92
C PRO A 181 -4.15 -6.81 -0.83
N THR A 182 -3.86 -6.31 0.38
CA THR A 182 -3.22 -4.98 0.57
C THR A 182 -1.79 -4.95 0.02
N VAL A 183 -1.05 -6.04 0.20
CA VAL A 183 0.34 -6.16 -0.29
C VAL A 183 0.33 -6.34 -1.80
N LEU A 184 -0.58 -7.18 -2.31
CA LEU A 184 -0.80 -7.37 -3.74
C LEU A 184 -1.15 -6.06 -4.44
N LEU A 185 -2.10 -5.30 -3.91
CA LEU A 185 -2.48 -4.00 -4.48
C LEU A 185 -1.33 -2.99 -4.42
N SER A 186 -0.55 -2.98 -3.32
CA SER A 186 0.61 -2.08 -3.20
C SER A 186 1.70 -2.44 -4.21
N TYR A 187 1.99 -3.73 -4.38
CA TYR A 187 2.97 -4.20 -5.34
C TYR A 187 2.52 -3.96 -6.78
N GLY A 188 1.25 -4.25 -7.09
CA GLY A 188 0.66 -3.99 -8.41
C GLY A 188 0.64 -2.50 -8.77
N LEU A 189 0.23 -1.63 -7.84
CA LEU A 189 0.30 -0.17 -8.00
C LEU A 189 1.73 0.28 -8.35
N LEU A 190 2.73 -0.27 -7.67
CA LEU A 190 4.13 0.05 -7.92
C LEU A 190 4.58 -0.39 -9.31
N MET A 191 4.17 -1.58 -9.75
CA MET A 191 4.49 -2.07 -11.10
C MET A 191 3.84 -1.18 -12.18
N GLU A 192 2.57 -0.83 -12.02
CA GLU A 192 1.87 0.10 -12.93
C GLU A 192 2.58 1.46 -12.99
N PHE A 193 3.06 1.98 -11.86
CA PHE A 193 3.82 3.22 -11.83
C PHE A 193 5.15 3.09 -12.58
N TYR A 194 5.85 1.97 -12.44
CA TYR A 194 7.10 1.73 -13.15
C TYR A 194 6.92 1.56 -14.66
N SER A 195 5.77 1.08 -15.12
CA SER A 195 5.38 1.06 -16.54
C SER A 195 5.20 2.45 -17.14
N GLY A 196 5.09 3.50 -16.33
CA GLY A 196 5.01 4.88 -16.81
C GLY A 196 3.80 5.11 -17.71
N HIS A 197 4.00 5.84 -18.81
CA HIS A 197 2.95 6.14 -19.79
C HIS A 197 2.39 4.91 -20.54
N GLU A 198 3.02 3.73 -20.41
CA GLU A 198 2.45 2.48 -20.94
C GLU A 198 1.31 1.95 -20.08
N SER A 199 1.24 2.37 -18.81
CA SER A 199 0.10 2.06 -17.94
C SER A 199 -1.14 2.84 -18.38
N GLU A 200 -2.25 2.13 -18.59
CA GLU A 200 -3.54 2.77 -18.85
C GLU A 200 -4.01 3.66 -17.68
N TYR A 201 -3.48 3.43 -16.47
CA TYR A 201 -3.79 4.16 -15.25
C TYR A 201 -2.87 5.35 -15.02
N TRP A 202 -1.92 5.64 -15.93
CA TRP A 202 -0.94 6.73 -15.75
C TRP A 202 -1.57 8.06 -15.32
N PRO A 203 -2.69 8.55 -15.92
CA PRO A 203 -3.31 9.81 -15.48
C PRO A 203 -3.75 9.79 -14.00
N TYR A 204 -4.17 8.63 -13.50
CA TYR A 204 -4.48 8.46 -12.09
C TYR A 204 -3.20 8.39 -11.24
N LEU A 205 -2.21 7.60 -11.64
CA LEU A 205 -0.95 7.44 -10.89
C LEU A 205 -0.21 8.75 -10.72
N GLU A 206 -0.15 9.55 -11.78
CA GLU A 206 0.48 10.87 -11.78
C GLU A 206 -0.31 11.88 -10.93
N SER A 207 -1.63 11.73 -10.78
CA SER A 207 -2.43 12.62 -9.92
C SER A 207 -2.20 12.42 -8.40
N LEU A 208 -1.70 11.26 -7.99
CA LEU A 208 -1.58 10.85 -6.58
C LEU A 208 -0.62 11.72 -5.75
N PRO A 209 -0.85 11.92 -4.44
CA PRO A 209 0.07 12.67 -3.58
C PRO A 209 1.51 12.16 -3.64
N GLU A 210 2.49 13.07 -3.53
CA GLU A 210 3.91 12.71 -3.42
C GLU A 210 4.22 12.03 -2.07
N THR A 211 3.57 12.48 -1.00
CA THR A 211 3.81 12.02 0.38
C THR A 211 2.50 11.89 1.15
N TYR A 212 2.52 11.11 2.23
CA TYR A 212 1.37 10.86 3.11
C TYR A 212 1.69 11.19 4.56
N GLN A 213 0.66 11.50 5.33
CA GLN A 213 0.75 11.76 6.77
C GLN A 213 0.21 10.57 7.55
N ASN A 214 0.92 9.45 7.53
CA ASN A 214 0.57 8.27 8.31
C ASN A 214 1.81 7.62 8.93
N SER A 215 1.60 6.60 9.76
CA SER A 215 2.66 5.94 10.54
C SER A 215 3.81 5.37 9.70
N CYS A 216 3.67 5.21 8.38
CA CYS A 216 4.77 4.82 7.52
C CYS A 216 5.77 5.95 7.28
N TYR A 217 5.32 7.20 7.38
CA TYR A 217 6.11 8.42 7.12
C TYR A 217 6.65 9.08 8.38
N TYR A 218 6.11 8.76 9.56
CA TYR A 218 6.56 9.37 10.81
C TYR A 218 8.07 9.20 11.02
N ASP A 219 8.73 10.28 11.41
CA ASP A 219 10.12 10.26 11.84
C ASP A 219 10.28 9.65 13.26
N ILE A 220 11.48 9.71 13.82
CA ILE A 220 11.74 9.15 15.16
C ILE A 220 10.98 9.94 16.23
N ASP A 221 10.95 11.26 16.14
CA ASP A 221 10.35 12.10 17.16
C ASP A 221 8.82 12.01 17.10
N GLU A 222 8.24 12.04 15.90
CA GLU A 222 6.81 11.84 15.66
C GLU A 222 6.34 10.46 16.14
N MET A 223 7.10 9.40 15.87
CA MET A 223 6.77 8.06 16.37
C MET A 223 6.85 7.99 17.90
N LEU A 224 7.79 8.70 18.52
CA LEU A 224 7.95 8.75 19.97
C LEU A 224 6.80 9.47 20.67
N LEU A 225 6.16 10.45 20.02
CA LEU A 225 4.95 11.12 20.54
C LEU A 225 3.79 10.15 20.78
N LEU A 226 3.75 9.03 20.05
CA LEU A 226 2.75 7.99 20.26
C LEU A 226 3.02 7.13 21.49
N LYS A 227 4.24 7.15 22.07
CA LYS A 227 4.62 6.26 23.18
C LYS A 227 3.70 6.48 24.38
N GLY A 228 3.17 5.39 24.92
CA GLY A 228 2.18 5.41 26.02
C GLY A 228 0.73 5.51 25.54
N THR A 229 0.47 5.71 24.24
CA THR A 229 -0.87 5.58 23.65
C THR A 229 -1.14 4.14 23.19
N SER A 230 -2.41 3.80 22.95
CA SER A 230 -2.79 2.50 22.39
C SER A 230 -2.28 2.30 20.96
N SER A 231 -2.03 3.38 20.20
CA SER A 231 -1.61 3.32 18.79
C SER A 231 -0.11 3.13 18.58
N PHE A 232 0.72 3.23 19.64
CA PHE A 232 2.17 3.13 19.51
C PHE A 232 2.62 1.81 18.87
N ARG A 233 2.12 0.70 19.42
CA ARG A 233 2.47 -0.65 18.95
C ARG A 233 2.03 -0.86 17.50
N ASP A 234 0.81 -0.46 17.18
CA ASP A 234 0.24 -0.61 15.83
C ASP A 234 1.05 0.18 14.80
N ALA A 235 1.44 1.42 15.12
CA ALA A 235 2.28 2.24 14.26
C ALA A 235 3.66 1.59 14.01
N LEU A 236 4.31 1.07 15.07
CA LEU A 236 5.59 0.38 14.97
C LEU A 236 5.48 -0.91 14.14
N TYR A 237 4.47 -1.75 14.38
CA TYR A 237 4.26 -2.99 13.63
C TYR A 237 3.93 -2.72 12.17
N LYS A 238 3.13 -1.68 11.89
CA LYS A 238 2.78 -1.29 10.53
C LYS A 238 4.00 -0.85 9.74
N TRP A 239 4.79 0.07 10.31
CA TRP A 239 6.05 0.52 9.70
C TRP A 239 7.03 -0.65 9.49
N LYS A 240 7.23 -1.49 10.50
CA LYS A 240 8.08 -2.69 10.44
C LYS A 240 7.59 -3.67 9.36
N GLY A 241 6.29 -3.84 9.22
CA GLY A 241 5.67 -4.68 8.19
C GLY A 241 6.03 -4.21 6.78
N VAL A 242 5.95 -2.90 6.52
CA VAL A 242 6.33 -2.30 5.22
C VAL A 242 7.82 -2.50 4.94
N VAL A 243 8.69 -2.26 5.93
CA VAL A 243 10.14 -2.49 5.77
C VAL A 243 10.45 -3.96 5.48
N ARG A 244 9.76 -4.88 6.17
CA ARG A 244 9.91 -6.33 5.94
C ARG A 244 9.52 -6.73 4.52
N GLN A 245 8.38 -6.23 4.05
CA GLN A 245 7.87 -6.50 2.71
C GLN A 245 8.81 -5.93 1.65
N TYR A 246 9.30 -4.70 1.82
CA TYR A 246 10.34 -4.13 0.97
C TYR A 246 11.55 -5.06 0.85
N ALA A 247 12.14 -5.45 1.99
CA ALA A 247 13.33 -6.30 1.99
C ALA A 247 13.07 -7.65 1.31
N TYR A 248 11.90 -8.25 1.59
CA TYR A 248 11.46 -9.50 0.97
C TYR A 248 11.34 -9.41 -0.55
N PHE A 249 10.61 -8.42 -1.06
CA PHE A 249 10.41 -8.28 -2.50
C PHE A 249 11.69 -7.90 -3.24
N HIS A 250 12.57 -7.11 -2.61
CA HIS A 250 13.86 -6.80 -3.20
C HIS A 250 14.74 -8.06 -3.33
N LEU A 251 14.78 -8.89 -2.28
CA LEU A 251 15.48 -10.18 -2.36
C LEU A 251 14.90 -11.08 -3.45
N LYS A 252 13.58 -11.08 -3.63
CA LYS A 252 12.92 -11.80 -4.73
C LYS A 252 13.29 -11.25 -6.10
N ILE A 253 13.37 -9.93 -6.28
CA ILE A 253 13.81 -9.34 -7.56
C ILE A 253 15.24 -9.80 -7.88
N ILE A 254 16.15 -9.79 -6.90
CA ILE A 254 17.53 -10.28 -7.06
C ILE A 254 17.57 -11.78 -7.40
N GLU A 255 16.77 -12.60 -6.72
CA GLU A 255 16.68 -14.04 -6.96
C GLU A 255 16.21 -14.34 -8.40
N HIS A 256 15.11 -13.72 -8.83
CA HIS A 256 14.56 -13.93 -10.17
C HIS A 256 15.46 -13.40 -11.28
N SER A 257 16.21 -12.32 -11.04
CA SER A 257 17.19 -11.77 -11.99
C SER A 257 18.30 -12.77 -12.32
N ASN A 258 18.65 -13.64 -11.37
CA ASN A 258 19.70 -14.66 -11.53
C ASN A 258 19.15 -16.04 -11.94
N SER A 259 17.84 -16.14 -12.20
CA SER A 259 17.19 -17.41 -12.54
C SER A 259 17.12 -17.66 -14.05
N ASP A 260 17.01 -18.93 -14.45
CA ASP A 260 16.82 -19.33 -15.86
C ASP A 260 15.42 -18.99 -16.42
N GLN A 261 14.54 -18.35 -15.64
CA GLN A 261 13.20 -17.97 -16.08
C GLN A 261 13.22 -16.69 -16.93
N THR A 262 13.35 -16.88 -18.24
CA THR A 262 13.48 -15.80 -19.24
C THR A 262 12.41 -14.71 -19.13
N GLU A 263 11.13 -15.07 -18.99
CA GLU A 263 10.02 -14.10 -18.96
C GLU A 263 10.05 -13.17 -17.74
N LEU A 264 10.43 -13.69 -16.55
CA LEU A 264 10.53 -12.87 -15.34
C LEU A 264 11.73 -11.94 -15.40
N ARG A 265 12.84 -12.43 -15.97
CA ARG A 265 14.03 -11.61 -16.20
C ARG A 265 13.73 -10.48 -17.19
N GLU A 266 12.95 -10.76 -18.23
CA GLU A 266 12.47 -9.75 -19.19
C GLU A 266 11.58 -8.71 -18.50
N LEU A 267 10.62 -9.11 -17.66
CA LEU A 267 9.80 -8.17 -16.89
C LEU A 267 10.66 -7.27 -15.98
N ILE A 268 11.58 -7.86 -15.22
CA ILE A 268 12.47 -7.14 -14.30
C ILE A 268 13.35 -6.15 -15.08
N SER A 269 13.88 -6.57 -16.22
CA SER A 269 14.70 -5.73 -17.09
C SER A 269 13.88 -4.62 -17.74
N HIS A 270 12.66 -4.92 -18.20
CA HIS A 270 11.76 -3.98 -18.85
C HIS A 270 11.36 -2.85 -17.89
N LEU A 271 10.98 -3.20 -16.67
CA LEU A 271 10.63 -2.22 -15.63
C LEU A 271 11.85 -1.61 -14.93
N ASN A 272 13.05 -2.08 -15.26
CA ASN A 272 14.32 -1.74 -14.61
C ASN A 272 14.27 -1.84 -13.07
N LEU A 273 13.69 -2.93 -12.54
CA LEU A 273 13.45 -3.05 -11.10
C LEU A 273 14.74 -3.14 -10.28
N HIS A 274 15.83 -3.63 -10.86
CA HIS A 274 17.12 -3.73 -10.16
C HIS A 274 17.61 -2.36 -9.69
N ASP A 275 17.51 -1.34 -10.54
CA ASP A 275 17.98 0.01 -10.23
C ASP A 275 16.87 0.88 -9.63
N ARG A 276 15.60 0.51 -9.87
CA ARG A 276 14.45 1.30 -9.46
C ARG A 276 13.85 0.94 -8.11
N PHE A 277 13.94 -0.31 -7.68
CA PHE A 277 13.23 -0.75 -6.50
C PHE A 277 13.87 -0.25 -5.19
N SER A 278 13.28 0.77 -4.58
CA SER A 278 13.74 1.39 -3.33
C SER A 278 12.71 1.26 -2.21
N TYR A 279 13.17 1.43 -0.96
CA TYR A 279 12.27 1.45 0.19
C TYR A 279 11.26 2.58 0.09
N GLU A 280 11.70 3.74 -0.39
CA GLU A 280 10.88 4.93 -0.52
C GLU A 280 9.71 4.73 -1.50
N ASP A 281 9.97 4.09 -2.65
CA ASP A 281 8.93 3.79 -3.63
C ASP A 281 7.93 2.75 -3.08
N TYR A 282 8.42 1.70 -2.40
CA TYR A 282 7.55 0.71 -1.78
C TYR A 282 6.72 1.30 -0.62
N ARG A 283 7.35 2.18 0.18
CA ARG A 283 6.70 2.94 1.25
C ARG A 283 5.58 3.82 0.70
N TRP A 284 5.81 4.50 -0.42
CA TRP A 284 4.78 5.29 -1.10
C TRP A 284 3.60 4.44 -1.57
N ALA A 285 3.87 3.28 -2.15
CA ALA A 285 2.83 2.39 -2.65
C ALA A 285 1.95 1.85 -1.51
N ALA A 286 2.56 1.33 -0.44
CA ALA A 286 1.85 0.93 0.78
C ALA A 286 1.09 2.12 1.41
N ALA A 287 1.76 3.27 1.43
CA ALA A 287 1.29 4.63 1.71
C ALA A 287 -0.12 4.92 1.15
N THR A 288 -0.17 4.81 -0.17
CA THR A 288 -1.30 5.07 -1.04
C THR A 288 -2.43 4.09 -0.77
N VAL A 289 -2.14 2.79 -0.78
CA VAL A 289 -3.15 1.75 -0.56
C VAL A 289 -3.78 1.89 0.82
N MET A 290 -2.99 2.17 1.86
CA MET A 290 -3.50 2.34 3.22
C MET A 290 -4.47 3.51 3.38
N SER A 291 -4.31 4.57 2.59
CA SER A 291 -5.09 5.81 2.72
C SER A 291 -6.26 5.91 1.74
N ARG A 292 -6.20 5.20 0.60
CA ARG A 292 -7.13 5.39 -0.52
C ARG A 292 -7.86 4.12 -0.96
N SER A 293 -7.51 2.95 -0.43
CA SER A 293 -8.16 1.71 -0.86
C SER A 293 -9.56 1.55 -0.30
N LEU A 294 -10.45 1.03 -1.15
CA LEU A 294 -11.83 0.70 -0.84
C LEU A 294 -12.08 -0.78 -1.10
N SER A 295 -12.91 -1.40 -0.27
CA SER A 295 -13.34 -2.79 -0.48
C SER A 295 -14.62 -2.81 -1.30
N LEU A 296 -14.59 -3.53 -2.44
CA LEU A 296 -15.73 -3.68 -3.33
C LEU A 296 -16.21 -5.12 -3.34
N GLN A 297 -17.53 -5.31 -3.29
CA GLN A 297 -18.12 -6.61 -3.60
C GLN A 297 -17.97 -6.89 -5.09
N THR A 298 -17.39 -8.04 -5.43
CA THR A 298 -17.34 -8.49 -6.83
C THR A 298 -18.58 -9.31 -7.16
N THR A 299 -19.02 -9.23 -8.42
CA THR A 299 -20.23 -9.89 -8.91
C THR A 299 -20.14 -11.43 -8.90
N ALA A 300 -18.96 -11.99 -8.73
CA ALA A 300 -18.74 -13.43 -8.62
C ALA A 300 -18.62 -13.84 -7.14
N GLY A 301 -19.75 -14.23 -6.54
CA GLY A 301 -19.76 -15.13 -5.38
C GLY A 301 -19.46 -14.54 -4.00
N TYR A 302 -19.93 -13.32 -3.69
CA TYR A 302 -19.75 -12.69 -2.37
C TYR A 302 -18.28 -12.48 -1.94
N SER A 303 -17.36 -12.38 -2.91
CA SER A 303 -15.96 -12.08 -2.63
C SER A 303 -15.72 -10.57 -2.65
N TYR A 304 -14.92 -10.08 -1.71
CA TYR A 304 -14.51 -8.68 -1.65
C TYR A 304 -13.13 -8.51 -2.29
N SER A 305 -13.00 -7.54 -3.19
CA SER A 305 -11.72 -7.14 -3.77
C SER A 305 -11.29 -5.80 -3.22
N LEU A 306 -10.01 -5.67 -2.91
CA LEU A 306 -9.42 -4.39 -2.52
C LEU A 306 -9.13 -3.58 -3.79
N SER A 307 -9.49 -2.30 -3.79
CA SER A 307 -9.48 -1.46 -4.99
C SER A 307 -8.95 -0.06 -4.72
N LEU A 308 -8.37 0.56 -5.75
CA LEU A 308 -8.22 2.01 -5.84
C LEU A 308 -9.22 2.52 -6.89
N ILE A 309 -9.99 3.54 -6.53
CA ILE A 309 -11.08 4.06 -7.37
C ILE A 309 -10.77 5.53 -7.68
N PRO A 310 -10.23 5.83 -8.87
CA PRO A 310 -9.94 7.20 -9.26
C PRO A 310 -11.18 8.09 -9.18
N ILE A 311 -10.98 9.38 -8.91
CA ILE A 311 -12.02 10.40 -8.65
C ILE A 311 -12.71 10.20 -7.30
N LEU A 312 -13.21 9.00 -7.01
CA LEU A 312 -13.96 8.74 -5.78
C LEU A 312 -13.07 8.87 -4.54
N ASP A 313 -11.79 8.47 -4.66
CA ASP A 313 -10.79 8.60 -3.60
C ASP A 313 -10.36 10.05 -3.30
N LEU A 314 -10.87 11.05 -4.04
CA LEU A 314 -10.73 12.49 -3.72
C LEU A 314 -11.80 12.99 -2.74
N CYS A 315 -12.78 12.15 -2.40
CA CYS A 315 -13.75 12.48 -1.36
C CYS A 315 -13.08 12.43 0.02
N ASN A 316 -13.20 13.51 0.78
CA ASN A 316 -12.73 13.54 2.15
C ASN A 316 -13.73 12.89 3.11
N HIS A 317 -13.21 12.53 4.28
CA HIS A 317 -14.04 12.21 5.42
C HIS A 317 -14.70 13.48 5.98
N SER A 318 -15.98 13.36 6.32
CA SER A 318 -16.70 14.32 7.17
C SER A 318 -17.36 13.52 8.28
N GLU A 319 -17.27 14.01 9.51
CA GLU A 319 -18.19 13.59 10.55
C GLU A 319 -19.60 14.02 10.09
N THR A 320 -20.52 13.07 10.10
CA THR A 320 -21.96 13.33 9.82
C THR A 320 -22.67 13.46 11.15
#